data_AF-A0A8J7A0R6-F1
#
_entry.id   AF-A0A8J7A0R6-F1
#
_cell.length_a   1.000
_cell.length_b   1.000
_cell.length_c   1.000
_cell.angle_alpha   90.00
_cell.angle_beta   90.00
_cell.angle_gamma   90.00
#
_symmetry.space_group_name_H-M   'P 1'
#
loop_
_entity.id
_entity.type
_entity.pdbx_description
1 polymer ?
#
loop_
_entity_poly.entity_id
_entity_poly.type
_entity_poly.pdbx_seq_one_letter_code
_entity_poly.pdbx_strand_id
1 'polypeptide(L)'
;MKINRFGQNKDRVATVKRQLLEAVSHRDIAAVSNLIVHWQKVLGAEKLTNLIANEVMLECDSDSHRWFCRIFFGQGQYEQMQEKAQSNVFQILLREGLEPGKDFSFGCDGRLIIGDRAKQILLCQVPQERQALFEARLEPLLVEDRVIAIEQQLGRAFFSNLTEIAIQQMQVFSNSQAAAYLGVLVAGLVSRYPQLQDADFPTRFIVSILQGLPEERAMLILNDPEENPQFDELIIFQDLLAAMGDTEYHQITDEDGGISLEQLKKLDLVWRGDREISEIIAMIEKCHPKNK
;
A
#
# COMPACT_ATOMS: atom_id res chain seq x y z
N MET A 1 9.47 -37.19 48.50
CA MET A 1 10.44 -36.53 47.60
C MET A 1 9.68 -35.94 46.42
N LYS A 2 9.30 -34.66 46.46
CA LYS A 2 8.59 -33.97 45.35
C LYS A 2 9.63 -33.57 44.30
N ILE A 3 9.82 -34.42 43.29
CA ILE A 3 10.72 -34.13 42.16
C ILE A 3 10.19 -32.88 41.44
N ASN A 4 11.11 -31.98 41.12
CA ASN A 4 10.92 -30.64 40.56
C ASN A 4 10.26 -30.69 39.16
N ARG A 5 8.96 -31.02 39.11
CA ARG A 5 8.16 -31.14 37.87
C ARG A 5 8.06 -29.82 37.10
N PHE A 6 8.24 -28.67 37.76
CA PHE A 6 8.17 -27.35 37.11
C PHE A 6 9.40 -27.04 36.26
N GLY A 7 10.61 -27.40 36.71
CA GLY A 7 11.84 -27.21 35.94
C GLY A 7 11.90 -28.06 34.67
N GLN A 8 11.58 -29.36 34.80
CA GLN A 8 11.57 -30.29 33.65
C GLN A 8 10.53 -29.92 32.58
N ASN A 9 9.42 -29.29 32.96
CA ASN A 9 8.39 -28.88 31.99
C ASN A 9 8.81 -27.61 31.22
N LYS A 10 9.49 -26.66 31.87
CA LYS A 10 10.04 -25.46 31.19
C LYS A 10 11.10 -25.84 30.15
N ASP A 11 12.03 -26.74 30.50
CA ASP A 11 13.08 -27.20 29.58
C ASP A 11 12.50 -27.96 28.37
N ARG A 12 11.42 -28.71 28.59
CA ARG A 12 10.70 -29.41 27.53
C ARG A 12 10.02 -28.44 26.57
N VAL A 13 9.26 -27.47 27.08
CA VAL A 13 8.58 -26.47 26.23
C VAL A 13 9.59 -25.66 25.41
N ALA A 14 10.70 -25.23 26.01
CA ALA A 14 11.77 -24.53 25.30
C ALA A 14 12.41 -25.40 24.20
N THR A 15 12.56 -26.70 24.45
CA THR A 15 13.07 -27.65 23.45
C THR A 15 12.09 -27.84 22.30
N VAL A 16 10.79 -28.02 22.58
CA VAL A 16 9.74 -28.15 21.56
C VAL A 16 9.71 -26.91 20.67
N LYS A 17 9.71 -25.72 21.29
CA LYS A 17 9.71 -24.45 20.58
C LYS A 17 10.90 -24.33 19.62
N ARG A 18 12.11 -24.59 20.12
CA ARG A 18 13.35 -24.53 19.32
C ARG A 18 13.31 -25.48 18.13
N GLN A 19 12.91 -26.74 18.34
CA GLN A 19 12.80 -27.73 17.27
C GLN A 19 11.76 -27.34 16.21
N LEU A 20 10.61 -26.81 16.64
CA LEU A 20 9.57 -26.36 15.73
C LEU A 20 10.02 -25.12 14.94
N LEU A 21 10.66 -24.14 15.58
CA LEU A 21 11.20 -22.96 14.91
C LEU A 21 12.20 -23.35 13.81
N GLU A 22 13.11 -24.27 14.12
CA GLU A 22 14.10 -24.77 13.17
C GLU A 22 13.45 -25.53 12.01
N ALA A 23 12.48 -26.41 12.28
CA ALA A 23 11.80 -27.15 11.22
C ALA A 23 10.95 -26.23 10.32
N VAL A 24 10.33 -25.19 10.90
CA VAL A 24 9.53 -24.20 10.18
C VAL A 24 10.41 -23.28 9.33
N SER A 25 11.57 -22.83 9.85
CA SER A 25 12.49 -21.98 9.09
C SER A 25 13.10 -22.70 7.89
N HIS A 26 13.38 -24.01 8.02
CA HIS A 26 13.85 -24.85 6.91
C HIS A 26 12.73 -25.31 5.97
N ARG A 27 11.46 -24.99 6.28
CA ARG A 27 10.29 -25.38 5.49
C ARG A 27 10.21 -26.90 5.28
N ASP A 28 10.57 -27.67 6.30
CA ASP A 28 10.57 -29.14 6.25
C ASP A 28 9.24 -29.70 6.76
N ILE A 29 8.36 -30.07 5.82
CA ILE A 29 7.03 -30.62 6.09
C ILE A 29 7.09 -31.90 6.92
N ALA A 30 8.06 -32.76 6.61
CA ALA A 30 8.19 -34.06 7.26
C ALA A 30 8.66 -33.89 8.71
N ALA A 31 9.67 -33.03 8.93
CA ALA A 31 10.13 -32.70 10.28
C ALA A 31 9.04 -32.05 11.12
N VAL A 32 8.32 -31.06 10.59
CA VAL A 32 7.20 -30.39 11.28
C VAL A 32 6.11 -31.40 11.66
N SER A 33 5.68 -32.25 10.72
CA SER A 33 4.63 -33.24 10.96
C SER A 33 5.04 -34.25 12.03
N ASN A 34 6.28 -34.75 11.96
CA ASN A 34 6.82 -35.69 12.94
C ASN A 34 6.93 -35.06 14.33
N LEU A 35 7.40 -33.83 14.42
CA LEU A 35 7.50 -33.08 15.68
C LEU A 35 6.11 -32.82 16.28
N ILE A 36 5.12 -32.45 15.48
CA ILE A 36 3.75 -32.24 15.96
C ILE A 36 3.18 -33.54 16.54
N VAL A 37 3.26 -34.65 15.79
CA VAL A 37 2.76 -35.96 16.25
C VAL A 37 3.48 -36.42 17.52
N HIS A 38 4.80 -36.23 17.58
CA HIS A 38 5.60 -36.60 18.74
C HIS A 38 5.21 -35.77 19.96
N TRP A 39 5.27 -34.45 19.85
CA TRP A 39 5.04 -33.55 20.99
C TRP A 39 3.58 -33.48 21.41
N GLN A 40 2.62 -33.77 20.52
CA GLN A 40 1.22 -33.89 20.88
C GLN A 40 0.99 -35.03 21.87
N LYS A 41 1.71 -36.16 21.72
CA LYS A 41 1.65 -37.29 22.67
C LYS A 41 2.25 -36.93 24.04
N VAL A 42 3.21 -36.01 24.07
CA VAL A 42 3.94 -35.65 25.30
C VAL A 42 3.28 -34.49 26.06
N LEU A 43 2.86 -33.45 25.35
CA LEU A 43 2.31 -32.22 25.92
C LEU A 43 0.78 -32.18 25.92
N GLY A 44 0.14 -32.95 25.03
CA GLY A 44 -1.28 -32.83 24.71
C GLY A 44 -1.53 -31.80 23.61
N ALA A 45 -2.62 -32.00 22.86
CA ALA A 45 -2.95 -31.17 21.69
C ALA A 45 -3.11 -29.69 22.05
N GLU A 46 -3.86 -29.37 23.10
CA GLU A 46 -4.15 -27.99 23.49
C GLU A 46 -2.88 -27.20 23.85
N LYS A 47 -1.97 -27.79 24.63
CA LYS A 47 -0.71 -27.14 25.02
C LYS A 47 0.22 -26.95 23.82
N LEU A 48 0.29 -27.94 22.93
CA LEU A 48 1.09 -27.84 21.72
C LEU A 48 0.54 -26.77 20.78
N THR A 49 -0.78 -26.73 20.56
CA THR A 49 -1.43 -25.69 19.76
C THR A 49 -1.18 -24.30 20.34
N ASN A 50 -1.32 -24.14 21.65
CA ASN A 50 -1.02 -22.87 22.32
C ASN A 50 0.44 -22.45 22.17
N LEU A 51 1.38 -23.39 22.28
CA LEU A 51 2.81 -23.14 22.06
C LEU A 51 3.10 -22.72 20.61
N ILE A 52 2.52 -23.42 19.64
CA ILE A 52 2.69 -23.11 18.22
C ILE A 52 2.14 -21.71 17.93
N ALA A 53 0.88 -21.44 18.30
CA ALA A 53 0.20 -20.20 17.96
C ALA A 53 0.76 -18.97 18.69
N ASN A 54 1.12 -19.11 19.98
CA ASN A 54 1.50 -17.96 20.81
C ASN A 54 3.00 -17.80 21.02
N GLU A 55 3.84 -18.76 20.62
CA GLU A 55 5.29 -18.64 20.78
C GLU A 55 6.03 -18.91 19.48
N VAL A 56 5.80 -20.06 18.81
CA VAL A 56 6.53 -20.40 17.58
C VAL A 56 6.18 -19.43 16.45
N MET A 57 4.89 -19.23 16.17
CA MET A 57 4.43 -18.34 15.09
C MET A 57 4.77 -16.86 15.31
N LEU A 58 4.98 -16.43 16.56
CA LEU A 58 5.39 -15.06 16.89
C LEU A 58 6.89 -14.81 16.67
N GLU A 59 7.70 -15.87 16.54
CA GLU A 59 9.15 -15.77 16.31
C GLU A 59 9.55 -16.16 14.89
N CYS A 60 8.64 -16.76 14.11
CA CYS A 60 8.85 -16.97 12.69
C CYS A 60 8.88 -15.65 11.90
N ASP A 61 9.73 -15.59 10.88
CA ASP A 61 9.65 -14.59 9.82
C ASP A 61 8.34 -14.73 9.02
N SER A 62 8.00 -13.69 8.25
CA SER A 62 6.75 -13.60 7.52
C SER A 62 6.54 -14.73 6.52
N ASP A 63 7.60 -15.16 5.83
CA ASP A 63 7.53 -16.22 4.83
C ASP A 63 7.34 -17.59 5.47
N SER A 64 8.11 -17.89 6.52
CA SER A 64 7.99 -19.16 7.25
C SER A 64 6.64 -19.29 7.97
N HIS A 65 6.13 -18.18 8.52
CA HIS A 65 4.78 -18.11 9.07
C HIS A 65 3.71 -18.41 8.00
N ARG A 66 3.77 -17.71 6.86
CA ARG A 66 2.85 -17.92 5.73
C ARG A 66 2.90 -19.37 5.23
N TRP A 67 4.10 -19.91 5.05
CA TRP A 67 4.31 -21.28 4.61
C TRP A 67 3.68 -22.29 5.57
N PHE A 68 3.95 -22.15 6.88
CA PHE A 68 3.41 -23.06 7.90
C PHE A 68 1.88 -23.02 7.93
N CYS A 69 1.28 -21.82 7.96
CA CYS A 69 -0.18 -21.69 7.96
C CYS A 69 -0.84 -22.29 6.71
N ARG A 70 -0.23 -22.13 5.52
CA ARG A 70 -0.75 -22.73 4.28
C ARG A 70 -0.76 -24.26 4.33
N ILE A 71 0.26 -24.88 4.91
CA ILE A 71 0.32 -26.34 5.04
C ILE A 71 -0.60 -26.84 6.16
N PHE A 72 -0.63 -26.14 7.29
CA PHE A 72 -1.37 -26.57 8.47
C PHE A 72 -2.89 -26.46 8.29
N PHE A 73 -3.38 -25.33 7.74
CA PHE A 73 -4.80 -25.13 7.48
C PHE A 73 -5.22 -25.64 6.09
N GLY A 74 -4.27 -25.83 5.18
CA GLY A 74 -4.54 -26.03 3.77
C GLY A 74 -4.80 -24.70 3.05
N GLN A 75 -4.56 -24.70 1.74
CA GLN A 75 -4.59 -23.49 0.91
C GLN A 75 -5.91 -22.71 1.02
N GLY A 76 -7.05 -23.38 0.81
CA GLY A 76 -8.34 -22.70 0.78
C GLY A 76 -8.77 -22.11 2.13
N GLN A 77 -8.45 -22.78 3.24
CA GLN A 77 -8.76 -22.24 4.57
C GLN A 77 -7.83 -21.07 4.93
N TYR A 78 -6.57 -21.14 4.52
CA TYR A 78 -5.62 -20.05 4.68
C TYR A 78 -6.09 -18.78 3.94
N GLU A 79 -6.53 -18.90 2.70
CA GLU A 79 -7.06 -17.78 1.90
C GLU A 79 -8.29 -17.16 2.55
N GLN A 80 -9.26 -17.97 3.00
CA GLN A 80 -10.44 -17.48 3.72
C GLN A 80 -10.08 -16.76 5.04
N MET A 81 -9.12 -17.30 5.79
CA MET A 81 -8.64 -16.67 7.01
C MET A 81 -7.95 -15.34 6.72
N GLN A 82 -7.14 -15.29 5.66
CA GLN A 82 -6.45 -14.08 5.22
C GLN A 82 -7.45 -12.99 4.80
N GLU A 83 -8.44 -13.33 3.97
CA GLU A 83 -9.50 -12.41 3.55
C GLU A 83 -10.28 -11.86 4.75
N LYS A 84 -10.64 -12.73 5.69
CA LYS A 84 -11.34 -12.33 6.92
C LYS A 84 -10.47 -11.41 7.79
N ALA A 85 -9.18 -11.70 7.93
CA ALA A 85 -8.25 -10.86 8.68
C ALA A 85 -8.08 -9.48 8.02
N GLN A 86 -7.91 -9.43 6.70
CA GLN A 86 -7.83 -8.19 5.94
C GLN A 86 -9.13 -7.37 6.06
N SER A 87 -10.30 -8.01 5.92
CA SER A 87 -11.61 -7.37 6.09
C SER A 87 -11.76 -6.78 7.50
N ASN A 88 -11.33 -7.49 8.54
CA ASN A 88 -11.35 -6.97 9.91
C ASN A 88 -10.45 -5.74 10.08
N VAL A 89 -9.23 -5.78 9.56
CA VAL A 89 -8.30 -4.65 9.60
C VAL A 89 -8.90 -3.45 8.86
N PHE A 90 -9.47 -3.67 7.68
CA PHE A 90 -10.16 -2.64 6.89
C PHE A 90 -11.30 -2.00 7.70
N GLN A 91 -12.14 -2.81 8.36
CA GLN A 91 -13.25 -2.33 9.18
C GLN A 91 -12.80 -1.56 10.43
N ILE A 92 -11.69 -1.96 11.06
CA ILE A 92 -11.12 -1.20 12.18
C ILE A 92 -10.71 0.20 11.71
N LEU A 93 -9.98 0.29 10.61
CA LEU A 93 -9.47 1.55 10.09
C LEU A 93 -10.63 2.49 9.69
N LEU A 94 -11.65 1.96 9.01
CA LEU A 94 -12.86 2.73 8.69
C LEU A 94 -13.59 3.26 9.92
N ARG A 95 -13.74 2.45 10.98
CA ARG A 95 -14.43 2.85 12.20
C ARG A 95 -13.73 3.99 12.93
N GLU A 96 -12.41 4.05 12.81
CA GLU A 96 -11.58 5.12 13.39
C GLU A 96 -11.48 6.36 12.49
N GLY A 97 -12.30 6.41 11.43
CA GLY A 97 -12.44 7.56 10.54
C GLY A 97 -11.30 7.73 9.54
N LEU A 98 -10.62 6.63 9.19
CA LEU A 98 -9.60 6.62 8.15
C LEU A 98 -10.20 6.30 6.78
N GLU A 99 -9.71 6.97 5.76
CA GLU A 99 -10.19 6.87 4.38
C GLU A 99 -9.29 5.94 3.55
N PRO A 100 -9.85 4.90 2.91
CA PRO A 100 -9.11 4.06 1.97
C PRO A 100 -8.52 4.88 0.83
N GLY A 101 -7.28 4.59 0.46
CA GLY A 101 -6.51 5.30 -0.58
C GLY A 101 -5.84 6.59 -0.10
N LYS A 102 -6.21 7.12 1.07
CA LYS A 102 -5.57 8.30 1.69
C LYS A 102 -4.76 7.92 2.93
N ASP A 103 -5.40 7.22 3.85
CA ASP A 103 -4.81 6.83 5.14
C ASP A 103 -4.25 5.40 5.12
N PHE A 104 -4.82 4.54 4.28
CA PHE A 104 -4.39 3.15 4.09
C PHE A 104 -4.87 2.55 2.76
N SER A 105 -4.17 1.56 2.22
CA SER A 105 -4.63 0.76 1.09
C SER A 105 -4.08 -0.67 1.13
N PHE A 106 -4.75 -1.59 0.44
CA PHE A 106 -4.27 -2.97 0.27
C PHE A 106 -3.69 -3.13 -1.15
N GLY A 107 -2.45 -3.59 -1.24
CA GLY A 107 -1.84 -4.01 -2.51
C GLY A 107 -2.43 -5.31 -3.03
N CYS A 108 -2.27 -5.57 -4.32
CA CYS A 108 -2.74 -6.82 -4.96
C CYS A 108 -2.06 -8.08 -4.41
N ASP A 109 -0.89 -7.94 -3.78
CA ASP A 109 -0.19 -9.01 -3.07
C ASP A 109 -0.70 -9.24 -1.64
N GLY A 110 -1.73 -8.49 -1.23
CA GLY A 110 -2.37 -8.54 0.08
C GLY A 110 -1.59 -7.80 1.17
N ARG A 111 -0.51 -7.08 0.85
CA ARG A 111 0.17 -6.19 1.79
C ARG A 111 -0.66 -4.95 2.06
N LEU A 112 -0.57 -4.47 3.28
CA LEU A 112 -1.25 -3.26 3.72
C LEU A 112 -0.25 -2.10 3.73
N ILE A 113 -0.56 -1.04 2.99
CA ILE A 113 0.12 0.25 3.04
C ILE A 113 -0.63 1.11 4.04
N ILE A 114 0.05 1.67 5.02
CA ILE A 114 -0.55 2.48 6.09
C ILE A 114 0.30 3.70 6.38
N GLY A 115 -0.36 4.84 6.60
CA GLY A 115 0.29 6.01 7.21
C GLY A 115 0.50 5.85 8.72
N ASP A 116 1.25 6.76 9.33
CA ASP A 116 1.59 6.71 10.76
C ASP A 116 0.36 6.69 11.68
N ARG A 117 -0.70 7.43 11.31
CA ARG A 117 -1.96 7.45 12.07
C ARG A 117 -2.66 6.08 12.04
N ALA A 118 -2.72 5.45 10.88
CA ALA A 118 -3.28 4.11 10.71
C ALA A 118 -2.45 3.06 11.47
N LYS A 119 -1.12 3.19 11.44
CA LYS A 119 -0.21 2.37 12.25
C LYS A 119 -0.52 2.48 13.75
N GLN A 120 -0.65 3.69 14.28
CA GLN A 120 -0.96 3.90 15.70
C GLN A 120 -2.33 3.31 16.09
N ILE A 121 -3.35 3.49 15.25
CA ILE A 121 -4.66 2.88 15.46
C ILE A 121 -4.56 1.36 15.55
N LEU A 122 -3.82 0.72 14.64
CA LEU A 122 -3.64 -0.74 14.66
C LEU A 122 -2.85 -1.21 15.87
N LEU A 123 -1.81 -0.47 16.27
CA LEU A 123 -1.05 -0.78 17.49
C LEU A 123 -1.91 -0.71 18.75
N CYS A 124 -2.86 0.23 18.83
CA CYS A 124 -3.83 0.31 19.93
C CYS A 124 -4.78 -0.90 20.01
N GLN A 125 -4.97 -1.65 18.92
CA GLN A 125 -5.77 -2.89 18.92
C GLN A 125 -4.98 -4.10 19.43
N VAL A 126 -3.65 -3.99 19.53
CA VAL A 126 -2.77 -5.07 19.98
C VAL A 126 -2.51 -4.91 21.49
N PRO A 127 -2.50 -6.02 22.28
CA PRO A 127 -2.11 -5.97 23.68
C PRO A 127 -0.74 -5.30 23.87
N GLN A 128 -0.59 -4.44 24.88
CA GLN A 128 0.63 -3.65 25.13
C GLN A 128 1.92 -4.49 25.08
N GLU A 129 1.89 -5.68 25.67
CA GLU A 129 3.01 -6.63 25.72
C GLU A 129 3.52 -7.07 24.34
N ARG A 130 2.68 -6.93 23.30
CA ARG A 130 2.96 -7.34 21.92
C ARG A 130 3.10 -6.16 20.95
N GLN A 131 2.89 -4.93 21.39
CA GLN A 131 2.94 -3.74 20.53
C GLN A 131 4.31 -3.55 19.89
N ALA A 132 5.40 -3.66 20.66
CA ALA A 132 6.76 -3.48 20.11
C ALA A 132 7.12 -4.52 19.04
N LEU A 133 6.67 -5.78 19.23
CA LEU A 133 6.89 -6.85 18.27
C LEU A 133 6.05 -6.66 17.00
N PHE A 134 4.82 -6.16 17.15
CA PHE A 134 3.96 -5.82 16.03
C PHE A 134 4.50 -4.62 15.25
N GLU A 135 4.94 -3.58 15.96
CA GLU A 135 5.55 -2.38 15.38
C GLU A 135 6.81 -2.72 14.58
N ALA A 136 7.69 -3.57 15.11
CA ALA A 136 8.89 -4.02 14.39
C ALA A 136 8.56 -4.82 13.12
N ARG A 137 7.36 -5.41 13.02
CA ARG A 137 6.88 -6.15 11.83
C ARG A 137 6.12 -5.26 10.85
N LEU A 138 5.68 -4.09 11.28
CA LEU A 138 5.18 -3.03 10.39
C LEU A 138 6.40 -2.30 9.82
N GLU A 139 7.18 -2.99 8.99
CA GLU A 139 8.30 -2.34 8.31
C GLU A 139 7.77 -1.19 7.44
N PRO A 140 8.34 0.02 7.55
CA PRO A 140 8.04 1.08 6.61
C PRO A 140 8.52 0.62 5.23
N LEU A 141 7.58 0.42 4.31
CA LEU A 141 7.88 0.25 2.88
C LEU A 141 8.84 1.36 2.46
N LEU A 142 9.98 0.99 1.88
CA LEU A 142 10.94 1.96 1.32
C LEU A 142 10.23 2.77 0.24
N VAL A 143 10.72 3.98 -0.05
CA VAL A 143 10.15 4.90 -1.03
C VAL A 143 9.82 4.23 -2.38
N GLU A 144 10.74 3.41 -2.88
CA GLU A 144 10.58 2.64 -4.12
C GLU A 144 9.44 1.61 -4.00
N ASP A 145 9.23 1.04 -2.82
CA ASP A 145 8.10 0.14 -2.56
C ASP A 145 6.75 0.87 -2.55
N ARG A 146 6.70 2.18 -2.24
CA ARG A 146 5.44 2.95 -2.21
C ARG A 146 4.93 3.28 -3.61
N VAL A 147 5.82 3.71 -4.51
CA VAL A 147 5.50 3.93 -5.93
C VAL A 147 5.08 2.61 -6.57
N ILE A 148 5.88 1.54 -6.37
CA ILE A 148 5.57 0.21 -6.87
C ILE A 148 4.22 -0.29 -6.34
N ALA A 149 3.94 -0.10 -5.05
CA ALA A 149 2.68 -0.58 -4.48
C ALA A 149 1.45 0.21 -4.96
N ILE A 150 1.58 1.53 -5.21
CA ILE A 150 0.52 2.31 -5.87
C ILE A 150 0.33 1.83 -7.32
N GLU A 151 1.41 1.63 -8.08
CA GLU A 151 1.33 1.11 -9.46
C GLU A 151 0.70 -0.28 -9.52
N GLN A 152 1.01 -1.15 -8.56
CA GLN A 152 0.34 -2.45 -8.40
C GLN A 152 -1.15 -2.28 -8.11
N GLN A 153 -1.54 -1.35 -7.22
CA GLN A 153 -2.94 -1.05 -6.93
C GLN A 153 -3.70 -0.54 -8.16
N LEU A 154 -3.05 0.29 -8.98
CA LEU A 154 -3.60 0.79 -10.24
C LEU A 154 -3.57 -0.26 -11.36
N GLY A 155 -2.86 -1.38 -11.16
CA GLY A 155 -2.67 -2.44 -12.14
C GLY A 155 -1.80 -2.04 -13.33
N ARG A 156 -0.98 -0.99 -13.20
CA ARG A 156 -0.18 -0.43 -14.30
C ARG A 156 0.99 0.45 -13.81
N ALA A 157 2.00 0.61 -14.65
CA ALA A 157 3.15 1.49 -14.42
C ALA A 157 2.79 2.99 -14.57
N PHE A 158 1.87 3.47 -13.74
CA PHE A 158 1.29 4.80 -13.84
C PHE A 158 2.32 5.94 -13.74
N PHE A 159 3.21 5.93 -12.75
CA PHE A 159 4.17 7.01 -12.56
C PHE A 159 5.22 7.01 -13.65
N SER A 160 5.65 5.82 -14.09
CA SER A 160 6.58 5.69 -15.21
C SER A 160 5.99 6.30 -16.50
N ASN A 161 4.74 5.94 -16.83
CA ASN A 161 4.05 6.51 -17.99
C ASN A 161 3.85 8.03 -17.86
N LEU A 162 3.47 8.49 -16.66
CA LEU A 162 3.25 9.91 -16.39
C LEU A 162 4.56 10.71 -16.52
N THR A 163 5.68 10.16 -16.06
CA THR A 163 7.01 10.76 -16.26
C THR A 163 7.34 10.89 -17.74
N GLU A 164 7.11 9.87 -18.56
CA GLU A 164 7.35 9.95 -20.01
C GLU A 164 6.49 11.01 -20.70
N ILE A 165 5.20 11.09 -20.34
CA ILE A 165 4.29 12.11 -20.87
C ILE A 165 4.77 13.50 -20.45
N ALA A 166 5.08 13.69 -19.17
CA ALA A 166 5.56 14.97 -18.65
C ALA A 166 6.87 15.41 -19.33
N ILE A 167 7.80 14.49 -19.61
CA ILE A 167 9.03 14.77 -20.37
C ILE A 167 8.69 15.36 -21.75
N GLN A 168 7.68 14.82 -22.43
CA GLN A 168 7.24 15.34 -23.73
C GLN A 168 6.65 16.76 -23.59
N GLN A 169 5.83 16.99 -22.57
CA GLN A 169 5.26 18.31 -22.29
C GLN A 169 6.36 19.35 -22.00
N MET A 170 7.39 18.96 -21.25
CA MET A 170 8.53 19.83 -20.92
C MET A 170 9.30 20.31 -22.15
N GLN A 171 9.21 19.62 -23.30
CA GLN A 171 9.84 20.09 -24.53
C GLN A 171 9.09 21.29 -25.11
N VAL A 172 7.76 21.30 -24.98
CA VAL A 172 6.85 22.26 -25.64
C VAL A 172 6.57 23.47 -24.77
N PHE A 173 6.43 23.29 -23.45
CA PHE A 173 6.07 24.37 -22.53
C PHE A 173 7.12 25.47 -22.42
N SER A 174 6.63 26.70 -22.22
CA SER A 174 7.47 27.78 -21.68
C SER A 174 7.95 27.42 -20.28
N ASN A 175 8.98 28.11 -19.78
CA ASN A 175 9.51 27.80 -18.45
C ASN A 175 8.46 27.96 -17.35
N SER A 176 7.65 29.01 -17.44
CA SER A 176 6.60 29.32 -16.46
C SER A 176 5.42 28.34 -16.56
N GLN A 177 5.06 27.89 -17.77
CA GLN A 177 4.07 26.81 -17.93
C GLN A 177 4.59 25.48 -17.38
N ALA A 178 5.86 25.15 -17.62
CA ALA A 178 6.49 23.96 -17.08
C ALA A 178 6.56 23.99 -15.54
N ALA A 179 6.88 25.14 -14.95
CA ALA A 179 6.92 25.33 -13.51
C ALA A 179 5.54 25.12 -12.88
N ALA A 180 4.49 25.75 -13.44
CA ALA A 180 3.12 25.53 -12.98
C ALA A 180 2.65 24.10 -13.18
N TYR A 181 2.90 23.50 -14.34
CA TYR A 181 2.55 22.11 -14.60
C TYR A 181 3.15 21.17 -13.54
N LEU A 182 4.46 21.28 -13.28
CA LEU A 182 5.13 20.45 -12.28
C LEU A 182 4.60 20.71 -10.87
N GLY A 183 4.39 21.97 -10.51
CA GLY A 183 3.86 22.36 -9.21
C GLY A 183 2.47 21.79 -8.95
N VAL A 184 1.54 22.00 -9.89
CA VAL A 184 0.17 21.49 -9.83
C VAL A 184 0.18 19.95 -9.79
N LEU A 185 0.90 19.31 -10.71
CA LEU A 185 0.97 17.85 -10.82
C LEU A 185 1.48 17.21 -9.52
N VAL A 186 2.59 17.71 -8.97
CA VAL A 186 3.15 17.19 -7.72
C VAL A 186 2.22 17.45 -6.55
N ALA A 187 1.65 18.65 -6.42
CA ALA A 187 0.73 18.97 -5.34
C ALA A 187 -0.51 18.05 -5.36
N GLY A 188 -1.10 17.81 -6.53
CA GLY A 188 -2.27 16.95 -6.64
C GLY A 188 -1.97 15.46 -6.42
N LEU A 189 -0.81 14.97 -6.88
CA LEU A 189 -0.36 13.59 -6.61
C LEU A 189 -0.07 13.36 -5.13
N VAL A 190 0.61 14.30 -4.46
CA VAL A 190 0.89 14.22 -3.01
C VAL A 190 -0.39 14.38 -2.20
N SER A 191 -1.33 15.24 -2.63
CA SER A 191 -2.64 15.37 -2.00
C SER A 191 -3.44 14.07 -2.07
N ARG A 192 -3.34 13.32 -3.18
CA ARG A 192 -3.96 11.99 -3.32
C ARG A 192 -3.23 10.92 -2.52
N TYR A 193 -1.90 10.92 -2.55
CA TYR A 193 -1.04 9.94 -1.88
C TYR A 193 -0.07 10.62 -0.91
N PRO A 194 -0.52 11.01 0.31
CA PRO A 194 0.32 11.75 1.26
C PRO A 194 1.64 11.05 1.60
N GLN A 195 1.65 9.72 1.55
CA GLN A 195 2.84 8.89 1.73
C GLN A 195 3.97 9.13 0.73
N LEU A 196 3.72 9.86 -0.38
CA LEU A 196 4.76 10.30 -1.31
C LEU A 196 5.53 11.51 -0.79
N GLN A 197 4.96 12.32 0.11
CA GLN A 197 5.60 13.55 0.61
C GLN A 197 6.89 13.29 1.38
N ASP A 198 6.88 12.33 2.30
CA ASP A 198 8.01 12.03 3.19
C ASP A 198 9.12 11.20 2.52
N ALA A 199 8.95 10.91 1.23
CA ALA A 199 9.67 9.87 0.53
C ALA A 199 10.69 10.42 -0.50
N ASP A 200 10.99 11.72 -0.51
CA ASP A 200 11.81 12.38 -1.55
C ASP A 200 11.25 12.18 -2.98
N PHE A 201 10.01 11.69 -3.10
CA PHE A 201 9.34 11.48 -4.38
C PHE A 201 9.17 12.78 -5.16
N PRO A 202 8.68 13.91 -4.58
CA PRO A 202 8.54 15.16 -5.31
C PRO A 202 9.84 15.58 -6.01
N THR A 203 10.96 15.55 -5.29
CA THR A 203 12.28 15.91 -5.82
C THR A 203 12.69 14.95 -6.93
N ARG A 204 12.64 13.64 -6.69
CA ARG A 204 13.05 12.62 -7.67
C ARG A 204 12.19 12.64 -8.93
N PHE A 205 10.89 12.83 -8.78
CA PHE A 205 9.93 12.90 -9.88
C PHE A 205 10.20 14.12 -10.76
N ILE A 206 10.37 15.30 -10.14
CA ILE A 206 10.76 16.52 -10.86
C ILE A 206 12.10 16.34 -11.58
N VAL A 207 13.11 15.83 -10.88
CA VAL A 207 14.44 15.60 -11.47
C VAL A 207 14.36 14.64 -12.65
N SER A 208 13.60 13.55 -12.53
CA SER A 208 13.42 12.57 -13.61
C SER A 208 12.78 13.18 -14.86
N ILE A 209 11.81 14.08 -14.68
CA ILE A 209 11.16 14.80 -15.78
C ILE A 209 12.12 15.80 -16.44
N LEU A 210 12.93 16.50 -15.65
CA LEU A 210 13.83 17.54 -16.15
C LEU A 210 15.16 17.00 -16.69
N GLN A 211 15.53 15.75 -16.39
CA GLN A 211 16.84 15.18 -16.76
C GLN A 211 17.14 15.20 -18.27
N GLY A 212 16.09 15.23 -19.11
CA GLY A 212 16.22 15.31 -20.57
C GLY A 212 16.39 16.72 -21.15
N LEU A 213 16.38 17.77 -20.31
CA LEU A 213 16.53 19.15 -20.73
C LEU A 213 17.98 19.66 -20.58
N PRO A 214 18.38 20.71 -21.32
CA PRO A 214 19.59 21.45 -21.01
C PRO A 214 19.54 21.99 -19.57
N GLU A 215 20.67 21.89 -18.84
CA GLU A 215 20.77 22.29 -17.44
C GLU A 215 20.29 23.72 -17.19
N GLU A 216 20.64 24.65 -18.09
CA GLU A 216 20.20 26.04 -18.03
C GLU A 216 18.67 26.18 -18.08
N ARG A 217 17.99 25.40 -18.93
CA ARG A 217 16.52 25.41 -19.02
C ARG A 217 15.90 24.81 -17.77
N ALA A 218 16.43 23.69 -17.28
CA ALA A 218 15.93 23.05 -16.06
C ALA A 218 16.02 24.01 -14.86
N MET A 219 17.14 24.74 -14.73
CA MET A 219 17.32 25.73 -13.67
C MET A 219 16.37 26.92 -13.80
N LEU A 220 16.09 27.39 -15.02
CA LEU A 220 15.11 28.46 -15.25
C LEU A 220 13.69 28.03 -14.87
N ILE A 221 13.31 26.77 -15.12
CA ILE A 221 12.00 26.23 -14.72
C ILE A 221 11.89 26.15 -13.18
N LEU A 222 12.92 25.60 -12.51
CA LEU A 222 12.90 25.41 -11.06
C LEU A 222 12.91 26.72 -10.26
N ASN A 223 13.44 27.79 -10.84
CA ASN A 223 13.54 29.11 -10.20
C ASN A 223 12.63 30.13 -10.88
N ASP A 224 11.60 29.69 -11.60
CA ASP A 224 10.71 30.60 -12.31
C ASP A 224 9.98 31.53 -11.32
N PRO A 225 10.08 32.85 -11.48
CA PRO A 225 9.52 33.81 -10.54
C PRO A 225 8.03 34.12 -10.80
N GLU A 226 7.41 33.54 -11.83
CA GLU A 226 6.02 33.82 -12.19
C GLU A 226 5.06 33.12 -11.21
N GLU A 227 4.37 33.90 -10.38
CA GLU A 227 3.47 33.36 -9.36
C GLU A 227 2.11 32.88 -9.92
N ASN A 228 1.70 33.35 -11.11
CA ASN A 228 0.41 33.04 -11.74
C ASN A 228 0.51 32.90 -13.27
N PRO A 229 1.25 31.90 -13.77
CA PRO A 229 1.34 31.68 -15.21
C PRO A 229 -0.02 31.26 -15.79
N GLN A 230 -0.28 31.64 -17.03
CA GLN A 230 -1.43 31.12 -17.77
C GLN A 230 -1.20 29.63 -18.08
N PHE A 231 -1.86 28.77 -17.31
CA PHE A 231 -1.78 27.33 -17.41
C PHE A 231 -3.18 26.73 -17.49
N ASP A 232 -3.40 25.88 -18.49
CA ASP A 232 -4.63 25.13 -18.64
C ASP A 232 -4.54 23.82 -17.84
N GLU A 233 -5.23 23.77 -16.70
CA GLU A 233 -5.26 22.60 -15.82
C GLU A 233 -5.88 21.37 -16.48
N LEU A 234 -6.64 21.50 -17.59
CA LEU A 234 -7.17 20.35 -18.33
C LEU A 234 -6.07 19.46 -18.87
N ILE A 235 -4.89 20.02 -19.15
CA ILE A 235 -3.73 19.25 -19.61
C ILE A 235 -3.32 18.21 -18.54
N ILE A 236 -3.45 18.54 -17.26
CA ILE A 236 -3.17 17.61 -16.16
C ILE A 236 -4.14 16.42 -16.24
N PHE A 237 -5.43 16.66 -16.43
CA PHE A 237 -6.41 15.56 -16.52
C PHE A 237 -6.17 14.68 -17.74
N GLN A 238 -5.85 15.26 -18.88
CA GLN A 238 -5.50 14.53 -20.09
C GLN A 238 -4.27 13.64 -19.86
N ASP A 239 -3.20 14.18 -19.28
CA ASP A 239 -1.96 13.45 -19.01
C ASP A 239 -2.15 12.34 -17.96
N LEU A 240 -2.93 12.59 -16.91
CA LEU A 240 -3.26 11.59 -15.89
C LEU A 240 -4.08 10.44 -16.49
N LEU A 241 -5.05 10.75 -17.36
CA LEU A 241 -5.85 9.74 -18.04
C LEU A 241 -5.03 8.94 -19.06
N ALA A 242 -4.16 9.59 -19.81
CA ALA A 242 -3.20 8.94 -20.69
C ALA A 242 -2.25 8.01 -19.90
N ALA A 243 -1.73 8.48 -18.76
CA ALA A 243 -0.90 7.67 -17.87
C ALA A 243 -1.69 6.49 -17.27
N MET A 244 -3.00 6.65 -17.08
CA MET A 244 -3.98 5.61 -16.73
C MET A 244 -4.46 4.77 -17.93
N GLY A 245 -3.92 5.01 -19.13
CA GLY A 245 -4.15 4.27 -20.37
C GLY A 245 -5.57 4.34 -20.88
N ASP A 246 -6.25 5.43 -20.53
CA ASP A 246 -7.44 5.84 -21.23
C ASP A 246 -7.07 6.17 -22.69
N THR A 247 -7.82 5.64 -23.65
CA THR A 247 -7.58 5.90 -25.09
C THR A 247 -8.37 7.10 -25.61
N GLU A 248 -9.28 7.64 -24.80
CA GLU A 248 -10.20 8.73 -25.14
C GLU A 248 -9.86 10.02 -24.38
N TYR A 249 -8.69 10.09 -23.74
CA TYR A 249 -8.22 11.25 -22.99
C TYR A 249 -8.21 12.55 -23.80
N HIS A 250 -8.01 12.47 -25.12
CA HIS A 250 -8.04 13.62 -26.04
C HIS A 250 -9.43 14.24 -26.25
N GLN A 251 -10.50 13.57 -25.82
CA GLN A 251 -11.87 14.04 -26.03
C GLN A 251 -12.33 15.05 -24.98
N ILE A 252 -11.53 15.29 -23.93
CA ILE A 252 -11.80 16.32 -22.93
C ILE A 252 -11.59 17.70 -23.58
N THR A 253 -12.69 18.39 -23.82
CA THR A 253 -12.71 19.72 -24.44
C THR A 253 -13.62 20.65 -23.62
N ASP A 254 -13.31 21.95 -23.64
CA ASP A 254 -14.03 22.97 -22.86
C ASP A 254 -15.48 23.18 -23.34
N GLU A 255 -15.80 22.83 -24.60
CA GLU A 255 -17.01 23.33 -25.26
C GLU A 255 -18.16 22.34 -25.48
N ASP A 256 -18.00 21.01 -25.39
CA ASP A 256 -19.17 20.08 -25.47
C ASP A 256 -18.83 18.59 -25.17
N GLY A 257 -17.54 18.23 -25.03
CA GLY A 257 -17.08 16.90 -24.64
C GLY A 257 -16.77 16.81 -23.15
N GLY A 258 -17.81 16.79 -22.31
CA GLY A 258 -17.63 16.70 -20.86
C GLY A 258 -16.86 15.44 -20.44
N ILE A 259 -16.05 15.54 -19.37
CA ILE A 259 -15.35 14.39 -18.78
C ILE A 259 -16.37 13.31 -18.44
N SER A 260 -16.23 12.12 -19.03
CA SER A 260 -17.17 11.02 -18.79
C SER A 260 -17.10 10.54 -17.34
N LEU A 261 -18.17 9.91 -16.84
CA LEU A 261 -18.19 9.34 -15.50
C LEU A 261 -17.07 8.30 -15.29
N GLU A 262 -16.74 7.52 -16.31
CA GLU A 262 -15.64 6.55 -16.27
C GLU A 262 -14.27 7.25 -16.17
N GLN A 263 -14.06 8.34 -16.91
CA GLN A 263 -12.84 9.15 -16.79
C GLN A 263 -12.73 9.83 -15.42
N LEU A 264 -13.84 10.35 -14.88
CA LEU A 264 -13.87 10.89 -13.51
C LEU A 264 -13.49 9.84 -12.48
N LYS A 265 -14.01 8.61 -12.60
CA LYS A 265 -13.65 7.50 -11.72
C LYS A 265 -12.17 7.15 -11.80
N LYS A 266 -11.57 7.18 -12.99
CA LYS A 266 -10.13 6.98 -13.16
C LYS A 266 -9.31 8.11 -12.53
N LEU A 267 -9.74 9.36 -12.72
CA LEU A 267 -9.07 10.52 -12.13
C LEU A 267 -9.15 10.47 -10.59
N ASP A 268 -10.28 10.09 -10.00
CA ASP A 268 -10.44 9.94 -8.54
C ASP A 268 -9.45 8.93 -7.92
N LEU A 269 -8.98 7.95 -8.71
CA LEU A 269 -7.97 7.01 -8.23
C LEU A 269 -6.62 7.68 -8.01
N VAL A 270 -6.23 8.62 -8.87
CA VAL A 270 -4.86 9.16 -8.96
C VAL A 270 -4.75 10.65 -8.65
N TRP A 271 -5.86 11.36 -8.55
CA TRP A 271 -5.91 12.81 -8.41
C TRP A 271 -6.95 13.23 -7.38
N ARG A 272 -6.56 14.17 -6.50
CA ARG A 272 -7.47 14.79 -5.56
C ARG A 272 -7.79 16.25 -5.91
N GLY A 273 -6.81 17.00 -6.41
CA GLY A 273 -6.96 18.44 -6.69
C GLY A 273 -7.49 19.25 -5.50
N ASP A 274 -7.96 20.48 -5.77
CA ASP A 274 -8.63 21.34 -4.78
C ASP A 274 -10.13 21.05 -4.63
N ARG A 275 -10.73 20.32 -5.58
CA ARG A 275 -12.13 19.87 -5.54
C ARG A 275 -12.19 18.36 -5.52
N GLU A 276 -12.94 17.79 -4.57
CA GLU A 276 -13.07 16.34 -4.44
C GLU A 276 -13.85 15.75 -5.62
N ILE A 277 -13.14 15.06 -6.52
CA ILE A 277 -13.73 14.39 -7.70
C ILE A 277 -14.82 13.39 -7.26
N SER A 278 -14.62 12.73 -6.13
CA SER A 278 -15.60 11.85 -5.48
C SER A 278 -16.96 12.52 -5.21
N GLU A 279 -17.00 13.82 -4.86
CA GLU A 279 -18.25 14.56 -4.66
C GLU A 279 -18.98 14.81 -5.97
N ILE A 280 -18.23 15.12 -7.04
CA ILE A 280 -18.75 15.32 -8.40
C ILE A 280 -19.34 14.00 -8.91
N ILE A 281 -18.62 12.88 -8.74
CA ILE A 281 -19.11 11.54 -9.07
C ILE A 281 -20.42 11.25 -8.33
N ALA A 282 -20.45 11.48 -7.02
CA ALA A 282 -21.63 11.23 -6.20
C ALA A 282 -22.83 12.10 -6.62
N MET A 283 -22.61 13.33 -7.07
CA MET A 283 -23.66 14.18 -7.63
C MET A 283 -24.19 13.64 -8.96
N ILE A 284 -23.31 13.26 -9.89
CA ILE A 284 -23.71 12.72 -11.20
C ILE A 284 -24.49 11.41 -11.03
N GLU A 285 -24.03 10.51 -10.16
CA GLU A 285 -24.71 9.24 -9.87
C GLU A 285 -26.06 9.43 -9.17
N LYS A 286 -26.23 10.48 -8.36
CA LYS A 286 -27.53 10.86 -7.76
C LYS A 286 -28.48 11.49 -8.78
N CYS A 287 -27.97 12.24 -9.75
CA CYS A 287 -28.76 12.86 -10.81
C CYS A 287 -29.20 11.86 -11.88
N HIS A 288 -28.49 10.73 -12.03
CA HIS A 288 -28.86 9.61 -12.89
C HIS A 288 -29.17 8.35 -12.08
N PRO A 289 -30.29 8.30 -11.34
CA PRO A 289 -30.75 7.03 -10.79
C PRO A 289 -31.04 6.11 -11.98
N LYS A 290 -30.27 5.01 -12.07
CA LYS A 290 -30.37 3.99 -13.12
C LYS A 290 -31.82 3.74 -13.52
N ASN A 291 -32.19 4.07 -14.76
CA ASN A 291 -33.29 3.41 -15.44
C ASN A 291 -32.94 1.92 -15.45
N LYS A 292 -33.68 1.15 -14.65
CA LYS A 292 -33.66 -0.32 -14.68
C LYS A 292 -34.13 -0.83 -16.02
#